data_AF-A0A085ZWU0-F1
#
_entry.id   AF-A0A085ZWU0-F1
#
_cell.length_a   1.000
_cell.length_b   1.000
_cell.length_c   1.000
_cell.angle_alpha   90.00
_cell.angle_beta   90.00
_cell.angle_gamma   90.00
#
_symmetry.space_group_name_H-M   'P 1'
#
loop_
_entity.id
_entity.type
_entity.pdbx_description
1 polymer ?
#
loop_
_entity_poly.entity_id
_entity_poly.type
_entity_poly.pdbx_seq_one_letter_code
_entity_poly.pdbx_strand_id
1 'polypeptide(L)'
;MNKKNIDIRVIFFFAVLLLIGIVAFIIQFFNHVDCEDVKFYIFSDHSQSEESIEFYDRTHNAKTWEWDFGDGSLLDVRRHTFHVYKKPGKYKITLTINGDCTHTRELVIKDKYAADKFGAPQIIVPKIITAGQPTYFRSVSDDAKTWEWSFGENRRGIDETSENPVYTFSTPGEKTITLIINGDFSTVAKKTIYVHTRVIKKTNPLDITSYVYEKKAEAFSLPRGSVKKDPLEDMLQYVPVAPKTKTQKDSVAAVKKAPKISEDQFEILLTKVAEGSKVKDDFSEYLCDDLDIPIVKNDKDLLTFSQLCAAIKGKKIKIESIRLNKDKQNNCIKGLNISYKVKKYLIWTKD
;
A
#
# COMPACT_ATOMS: atom_id res chain seq x y z
N MET A 1 75.03 63.64 -17.43
CA MET A 1 73.91 62.72 -17.13
C MET A 1 72.61 63.42 -17.51
N ASN A 2 72.09 63.18 -18.72
CA ASN A 2 70.85 63.83 -19.17
C ASN A 2 69.68 63.28 -18.35
N LYS A 3 69.19 64.08 -17.40
CA LYS A 3 67.94 63.85 -16.70
C LYS A 3 66.84 64.01 -17.75
N LYS A 4 66.37 62.90 -18.32
CA LYS A 4 65.17 62.90 -19.17
C LYS A 4 64.01 63.37 -18.28
N ASN A 5 63.67 64.65 -18.36
CA ASN A 5 62.49 65.20 -17.71
C ASN A 5 61.28 64.70 -18.49
N ILE A 6 60.77 63.54 -18.07
CA ILE A 6 59.48 63.05 -18.55
C ILE A 6 58.44 64.06 -18.05
N ASP A 7 57.65 64.60 -18.97
CA ASP A 7 56.60 65.56 -18.65
C ASP A 7 55.64 64.94 -17.62
N ILE A 8 55.47 65.62 -16.49
CA ILE A 8 54.62 65.16 -15.40
C ILE A 8 53.17 64.98 -15.84
N ARG A 9 52.72 65.73 -16.86
CA ARG A 9 51.39 65.56 -17.48
C ARG A 9 51.26 64.24 -18.22
N VAL A 10 52.35 63.76 -18.83
CA VAL A 10 52.40 62.45 -19.50
C VAL A 10 52.36 61.33 -18.47
N ILE A 11 53.09 61.46 -17.36
CA ILE A 11 53.03 60.49 -16.24
C ILE A 11 51.62 60.45 -15.63
N PHE A 12 51.00 61.61 -15.40
CA PHE A 12 49.64 61.69 -14.87
C PHE A 12 48.61 61.07 -15.83
N PHE A 13 48.74 61.30 -17.14
CA PHE A 13 47.88 60.68 -18.15
C PHE A 13 47.97 59.15 -18.14
N PHE A 14 49.17 58.59 -18.13
CA PHE A 14 49.35 57.13 -18.03
C PHE A 14 48.86 56.56 -16.70
N ALA A 15 49.04 57.29 -15.58
CA ALA A 15 48.51 56.88 -14.28
C ALA A 15 46.97 56.85 -14.28
N VAL A 16 46.31 57.84 -14.89
CA VAL A 16 44.85 57.86 -15.06
C VAL A 16 44.36 56.71 -15.94
N LEU A 17 45.03 56.43 -17.07
CA LEU A 17 44.68 55.30 -17.95
C LEU A 17 44.85 53.95 -17.23
N LEU A 18 45.93 53.78 -16.47
CA LEU A 18 46.15 52.59 -15.65
C LEU A 18 45.05 52.44 -14.60
N LEU A 19 44.64 53.54 -13.96
CA LEU A 19 43.57 53.54 -12.95
C LEU A 19 42.22 53.18 -13.59
N ILE A 20 41.90 53.73 -14.76
CA ILE A 20 40.70 53.34 -15.54
C ILE A 20 40.76 51.85 -15.91
N GLY A 21 41.91 51.35 -16.36
CA GLY A 21 42.10 49.93 -16.67
C GLY A 21 41.94 49.03 -15.46
N ILE A 22 42.47 49.41 -14.30
CA ILE A 22 42.30 48.69 -13.03
C ILE A 22 40.84 48.71 -12.61
N VAL A 23 40.15 49.86 -12.69
CA VAL A 23 38.72 49.95 -12.37
C VAL A 23 37.89 49.07 -13.31
N ALA A 24 38.15 49.09 -14.61
CA ALA A 24 37.48 48.23 -15.58
C ALA A 24 37.74 46.74 -15.29
N PHE A 25 38.98 46.37 -14.98
CA PHE A 25 39.35 45.01 -14.61
C PHE A 25 38.67 44.57 -13.30
N ILE A 26 38.63 45.44 -12.30
CA ILE A 26 37.94 45.19 -11.03
C ILE A 26 36.44 44.97 -11.26
N ILE A 27 35.81 45.83 -12.08
CA ILE A 27 34.41 45.69 -12.46
C ILE A 27 34.19 44.36 -13.19
N GLN A 28 35.07 43.99 -14.12
CA GLN A 28 34.96 42.74 -14.86
C GLN A 28 35.16 41.52 -13.95
N PHE A 29 36.12 41.59 -13.03
CA PHE A 29 36.42 40.54 -12.06
C PHE A 29 35.26 40.30 -11.08
N PHE A 30 34.68 41.37 -10.51
CA PHE A 30 33.53 41.25 -9.61
C PHE A 30 32.21 40.89 -10.32
N ASN A 31 32.14 41.09 -11.63
CA ASN A 31 30.98 40.71 -12.43
C ASN A 31 31.13 39.35 -13.12
N HIS A 32 32.31 38.73 -13.04
CA HIS A 32 32.57 37.43 -13.62
C HIS A 32 31.88 36.34 -12.80
N VAL A 33 31.17 35.46 -13.50
CA VAL A 33 30.62 34.22 -12.95
C VAL A 33 31.49 33.09 -13.45
N ASP A 34 32.00 32.30 -12.52
CA ASP A 34 32.70 31.07 -12.85
C ASP A 34 31.68 30.02 -13.28
N CYS A 35 31.56 29.81 -14.60
CA CYS A 35 30.65 28.81 -15.12
C CYS A 35 31.08 27.38 -14.76
N GLU A 36 32.26 27.11 -14.21
CA GLU A 36 32.61 25.74 -13.77
C GLU A 36 32.06 25.43 -12.35
N ASP A 37 31.77 26.46 -11.54
CA ASP A 37 31.30 26.33 -10.13
C ASP A 37 29.83 26.78 -9.94
N VAL A 38 28.94 26.37 -10.85
CA VAL A 38 27.51 26.66 -10.73
C VAL A 38 26.84 25.80 -9.66
N LYS A 39 26.21 26.46 -8.68
CA LYS A 39 25.62 25.84 -7.48
C LYS A 39 24.10 25.98 -7.48
N PHE A 40 23.46 25.15 -8.29
CA PHE A 40 22.00 25.07 -8.31
C PHE A 40 21.47 23.76 -7.72
N TYR A 41 20.31 23.87 -7.08
CA TYR A 41 19.67 22.83 -6.30
C TYR A 41 18.27 22.56 -6.83
N ILE A 42 17.89 21.28 -6.77
CA ILE A 42 16.54 20.80 -7.07
C ILE A 42 16.10 20.07 -5.81
N PHE A 43 15.05 20.56 -5.16
CA PHE A 43 14.47 19.93 -3.98
C PHE A 43 13.10 19.36 -4.31
N SER A 44 12.94 18.07 -4.01
CA SER A 44 11.67 17.34 -4.11
C SER A 44 11.68 16.21 -3.10
N ASP A 45 10.54 15.88 -2.53
CA ASP A 45 10.42 14.76 -1.59
C ASP A 45 10.42 13.42 -2.35
N HIS A 46 9.71 13.38 -3.49
CA HIS A 46 9.46 12.13 -4.22
C HIS A 46 9.71 12.20 -5.73
N SER A 47 9.89 13.41 -6.29
CA SER A 47 10.07 13.66 -7.72
C SER A 47 8.93 13.06 -8.55
N GLN A 48 7.69 13.35 -8.19
CA GLN A 48 6.49 12.82 -8.83
C GLN A 48 5.76 13.84 -9.72
N SER A 49 4.99 13.36 -10.70
CA SER A 49 4.16 14.23 -11.55
C SER A 49 3.13 14.99 -10.71
N GLU A 50 2.84 16.25 -11.04
CA GLU A 50 1.97 17.13 -10.25
C GLU A 50 2.48 17.46 -8.82
N GLU A 51 3.72 17.07 -8.46
CA GLU A 51 4.41 17.57 -7.28
C GLU A 51 5.03 18.95 -7.60
N SER A 52 5.02 19.85 -6.62
CA SER A 52 5.72 21.14 -6.72
C SER A 52 7.18 20.92 -6.37
N ILE A 53 8.06 21.03 -7.37
CA ILE A 53 9.51 20.87 -7.21
C ILE A 53 10.15 22.24 -7.10
N GLU A 54 11.02 22.41 -6.11
CA GLU A 54 11.72 23.66 -5.85
C GLU A 54 13.06 23.70 -6.59
N PHE A 55 13.32 24.82 -7.26
CA PHE A 55 14.55 25.08 -8.02
C PHE A 55 15.18 26.36 -7.50
N TYR A 56 16.46 26.29 -7.18
CA TYR A 56 17.14 27.42 -6.55
C TYR A 56 18.63 27.46 -6.84
N ASP A 57 19.14 28.65 -7.18
CA ASP A 57 20.54 28.90 -7.46
C ASP A 57 21.25 29.73 -6.36
N ARG A 58 22.48 29.32 -6.02
CA ARG A 58 23.40 30.02 -5.10
C ARG A 58 24.73 30.40 -5.76
N THR A 59 24.79 30.46 -7.08
CA THR A 59 26.02 30.78 -7.80
C THR A 59 26.46 32.21 -7.47
N HIS A 60 27.76 32.38 -7.20
CA HIS A 60 28.32 33.69 -6.87
C HIS A 60 28.32 34.60 -8.10
N ASN A 61 28.06 35.90 -7.92
CA ASN A 61 27.97 36.91 -8.98
C ASN A 61 26.88 36.68 -10.06
N ALA A 62 25.97 35.72 -9.85
CA ALA A 62 24.81 35.53 -10.70
C ALA A 62 23.85 36.74 -10.59
N LYS A 63 23.50 37.35 -11.74
CA LYS A 63 22.62 38.52 -11.82
C LYS A 63 21.29 38.22 -12.48
N THR A 64 21.31 37.36 -13.50
CA THR A 64 20.10 36.87 -14.18
C THR A 64 20.11 35.35 -14.19
N TRP A 65 18.91 34.79 -14.15
CA TRP A 65 18.66 33.36 -14.25
C TRP A 65 17.66 33.15 -15.37
N GLU A 66 17.77 32.03 -16.06
CA GLU A 66 16.80 31.57 -17.02
C GLU A 66 16.74 30.05 -16.91
N TRP A 67 15.61 29.55 -16.41
CA TRP A 67 15.34 28.14 -16.22
C TRP A 67 14.50 27.61 -17.38
N ASP A 68 15.03 26.60 -18.06
CA ASP A 68 14.29 25.72 -18.93
C ASP A 68 14.09 24.38 -18.21
N PHE A 69 12.84 24.00 -17.95
CA PHE A 69 12.52 22.75 -17.27
C PHE A 69 12.51 21.54 -18.21
N GLY A 70 12.64 21.75 -19.53
CA GLY A 70 12.73 20.68 -20.52
C GLY A 70 11.42 19.96 -20.82
N ASP A 71 10.28 20.46 -20.34
CA ASP A 71 8.93 19.94 -20.60
C ASP A 71 8.11 20.78 -21.60
N GLY A 72 8.73 21.84 -22.13
CA GLY A 72 8.11 22.80 -23.05
C GLY A 72 7.32 23.92 -22.36
N SER A 73 7.41 24.06 -21.03
CA SER A 73 6.89 25.23 -20.34
C SER A 73 7.65 26.50 -20.70
N LEU A 74 7.07 27.66 -20.37
CA LEU A 74 7.77 28.94 -20.49
C LEU A 74 9.00 28.98 -19.58
N LEU A 75 10.03 29.69 -20.03
CA LEU A 75 11.24 29.92 -19.25
C LEU A 75 10.94 30.74 -18.00
N ASP A 76 11.61 30.42 -16.89
CA ASP A 76 11.49 31.17 -15.64
C ASP A 76 12.76 31.97 -15.35
N VAL A 77 12.61 33.26 -15.04
CA VAL A 77 13.75 34.17 -14.82
C VAL A 77 14.09 34.43 -13.36
N ARG A 78 13.41 33.73 -12.43
CA ARG A 78 13.60 33.90 -10.99
C ARG A 78 14.75 33.03 -10.49
N ARG A 79 15.55 33.58 -9.57
CA ARG A 79 16.60 32.82 -8.86
C ARG A 79 16.07 31.60 -8.09
N HIS A 80 14.90 31.76 -7.48
CA HIS A 80 14.19 30.73 -6.71
C HIS A 80 12.79 30.59 -7.29
N THR A 81 12.44 29.40 -7.76
CA THR A 81 11.14 29.13 -8.37
C THR A 81 10.65 27.72 -8.05
N PHE A 82 9.36 27.49 -8.32
CA PHE A 82 8.71 26.21 -8.19
C PHE A 82 8.15 25.81 -9.55
N HIS A 83 8.35 24.55 -9.94
CA HIS A 83 7.79 24.00 -11.17
C HIS A 83 7.05 22.70 -10.91
N VAL A 84 6.01 22.46 -11.72
CA VAL A 84 5.16 21.28 -11.61
C VAL A 84 5.13 20.55 -12.94
N TYR A 85 5.75 19.37 -12.99
CA TYR A 85 5.73 18.52 -14.18
C TYR A 85 4.41 17.77 -14.29
N LYS A 86 3.64 18.03 -15.35
CA LYS A 86 2.33 17.40 -15.53
C LYS A 86 2.39 15.93 -15.92
N LYS A 87 3.51 15.48 -16.50
CA LYS A 87 3.67 14.11 -17.00
C LYS A 87 4.91 13.47 -16.39
N PRO A 88 4.90 12.14 -16.19
CA PRO A 88 6.11 11.41 -15.88
C PRO A 88 7.07 11.42 -17.08
N GLY A 89 8.36 11.35 -16.80
CA GLY A 89 9.37 11.37 -17.84
C GLY A 89 10.76 11.74 -17.33
N LYS A 90 11.72 11.69 -18.24
CA LYS A 90 13.05 12.25 -18.02
C LYS A 90 13.09 13.66 -18.60
N TYR A 91 13.43 14.63 -17.79
CA TYR A 91 13.49 16.03 -18.15
C TYR A 91 14.91 16.54 -18.00
N LYS A 92 15.38 17.28 -19.00
CA LYS A 92 16.69 17.93 -18.98
C LYS A 92 16.49 19.38 -18.55
N ILE A 93 16.74 19.66 -17.28
CA ILE A 93 16.66 21.02 -16.76
C ILE A 93 17.91 21.76 -17.15
N THR A 94 17.74 22.95 -17.69
CA THR A 94 18.82 23.85 -18.09
C THR A 94 18.68 25.16 -17.33
N LEU A 95 19.75 25.58 -16.65
CA LEU A 95 19.87 26.90 -16.06
C LEU A 95 20.90 27.71 -16.85
N THR A 96 20.49 28.85 -17.38
CA THR A 96 21.39 29.84 -17.98
C THR A 96 21.52 31.03 -17.02
N ILE A 97 22.75 31.33 -16.60
CA ILE A 97 23.09 32.47 -15.75
C ILE A 97 23.76 33.54 -16.61
N ASN A 98 23.37 34.79 -16.43
CA ASN A 98 23.95 35.96 -17.13
C ASN A 98 23.91 35.90 -18.67
N GLY A 99 23.18 34.93 -19.25
CA GLY A 99 23.02 34.75 -20.70
C GLY A 99 24.11 33.92 -21.38
N ASP A 100 25.15 33.52 -20.67
CA ASP A 100 26.34 32.86 -21.22
C ASP A 100 26.80 31.61 -20.45
N CYS A 101 26.48 31.50 -19.15
CA CYS A 101 26.77 30.29 -18.36
C CYS A 101 25.59 29.31 -18.35
N THR A 102 25.64 28.25 -19.16
CA THR A 102 24.55 27.26 -19.26
C THR A 102 24.91 25.92 -18.62
N HIS A 103 24.09 25.46 -17.68
CA HIS A 103 24.24 24.17 -16.99
C HIS A 103 23.02 23.30 -17.11
N THR A 104 23.24 21.99 -17.24
CA THR A 104 22.15 21.03 -17.42
C THR A 104 22.20 19.92 -16.39
N ARG A 105 21.04 19.52 -15.87
CA ARG A 105 20.87 18.34 -15.01
C ARG A 105 19.65 17.55 -15.45
N GLU A 106 19.78 16.24 -15.45
CA GLU A 106 18.64 15.34 -15.68
C GLU A 106 17.83 15.16 -14.39
N LEU A 107 16.51 15.28 -14.51
CA LEU A 107 15.54 14.96 -13.46
C LEU A 107 14.57 13.90 -13.98
N VAL A 108 14.37 12.85 -13.19
CA VAL A 108 13.42 11.80 -13.51
C VAL A 108 12.16 12.01 -12.69
N ILE A 109 11.08 12.37 -13.37
CA ILE A 109 9.75 12.53 -12.79
C ILE A 109 9.02 11.20 -12.90
N LYS A 110 8.71 10.62 -11.74
CA LYS A 110 7.91 9.41 -11.63
C LYS A 110 6.44 9.78 -11.75
N ASP A 111 5.62 8.86 -12.22
CA ASP A 111 4.18 9.08 -12.25
C ASP A 111 3.68 9.07 -10.79
N LYS A 112 3.06 10.17 -10.34
CA LYS A 112 2.38 10.26 -9.05
C LYS A 112 1.32 9.18 -8.91
N TYR A 113 0.74 8.80 -10.05
CA TYR A 113 -0.22 7.74 -10.21
C TYR A 113 0.38 6.50 -10.87
N ALA A 114 1.70 6.27 -10.91
CA ALA A 114 2.21 4.94 -11.32
C ALA A 114 1.68 3.82 -10.40
N ALA A 115 1.31 4.17 -9.17
CA ALA A 115 0.57 3.29 -8.26
C ALA A 115 -0.96 3.26 -8.50
N ASP A 116 -1.51 4.22 -9.24
CA ASP A 116 -2.95 4.50 -9.40
C ASP A 116 -3.46 4.45 -10.87
N LYS A 117 -2.59 4.21 -11.86
CA LYS A 117 -2.93 4.27 -13.29
C LYS A 117 -2.40 3.07 -14.07
N PHE A 118 -3.04 1.93 -13.80
CA PHE A 118 -3.57 0.95 -14.77
C PHE A 118 -4.11 -0.23 -13.93
N GLY A 119 -5.43 -0.32 -13.74
CA GLY A 119 -6.08 -1.45 -13.05
C GLY A 119 -5.73 -1.66 -11.57
N ALA A 120 -4.85 -0.84 -10.97
CA ALA A 120 -4.46 -0.99 -9.59
C ALA A 120 -5.57 -0.51 -8.64
N PRO A 121 -5.91 -1.29 -7.61
CA PRO A 121 -6.92 -0.92 -6.64
C PRO A 121 -6.58 0.36 -5.86
N GLN A 122 -7.60 1.10 -5.46
CA GLN A 122 -7.48 2.30 -4.63
C GLN A 122 -8.15 2.11 -3.26
N ILE A 123 -7.55 2.73 -2.23
CA ILE A 123 -8.07 2.75 -0.85
C ILE A 123 -8.49 4.18 -0.48
N ILE A 124 -9.75 4.34 -0.09
CA ILE A 124 -10.35 5.62 0.30
C ILE A 124 -10.64 5.60 1.80
N VAL A 125 -9.98 6.51 2.52
CA VAL A 125 -10.06 6.70 3.98
C VAL A 125 -9.51 8.09 4.36
N PRO A 126 -9.97 8.75 5.45
CA PRO A 126 -9.36 9.97 5.96
C PRO A 126 -7.88 9.80 6.33
N LYS A 127 -7.08 10.87 6.16
CA LYS A 127 -5.63 10.87 6.48
C LYS A 127 -5.35 10.77 7.98
N ILE A 128 -6.30 11.21 8.82
CA ILE A 128 -6.18 11.25 10.28
C ILE A 128 -7.45 10.63 10.88
N ILE A 129 -7.27 9.68 11.81
CA ILE A 129 -8.35 9.00 12.54
C ILE A 129 -8.01 8.86 14.03
N THR A 130 -8.98 8.43 14.84
CA THR A 130 -8.83 8.28 16.30
C THR A 130 -8.68 6.82 16.72
N ALA A 131 -7.68 6.52 17.56
CA ALA A 131 -7.54 5.19 18.14
C ALA A 131 -8.79 4.79 18.95
N GLY A 132 -9.27 3.56 18.75
CA GLY A 132 -10.46 3.02 19.40
C GLY A 132 -11.80 3.50 18.83
N GLN A 133 -11.81 4.20 17.69
CA GLN A 133 -13.03 4.51 16.94
C GLN A 133 -13.14 3.67 15.64
N PRO A 134 -14.34 3.18 15.28
CA PRO A 134 -14.54 2.46 14.03
C PRO A 134 -14.35 3.40 12.85
N THR A 135 -13.53 2.99 11.89
CA THR A 135 -13.24 3.73 10.66
C THR A 135 -13.74 2.92 9.46
N TYR A 136 -14.42 3.59 8.54
CA TYR A 136 -14.93 3.00 7.30
C TYR A 136 -13.88 3.14 6.19
N PHE A 137 -13.67 2.06 5.45
CA PHE A 137 -12.77 2.01 4.31
C PHE A 137 -13.58 1.72 3.06
N ARG A 138 -13.20 2.35 1.95
CA ARG A 138 -13.80 2.08 0.65
C ARG A 138 -12.73 1.69 -0.36
N SER A 139 -12.97 0.62 -1.10
CA SER A 139 -12.14 0.25 -2.25
C SER A 139 -12.72 0.81 -3.54
N VAL A 140 -11.84 1.13 -4.50
CA VAL A 140 -12.23 1.46 -5.88
C VAL A 140 -11.31 0.70 -6.83
N SER A 141 -11.89 -0.05 -7.76
CA SER A 141 -11.17 -0.92 -8.70
C SER A 141 -12.11 -1.33 -9.82
N ASP A 142 -11.61 -1.40 -11.06
CA ASP A 142 -12.45 -1.67 -12.22
C ASP A 142 -12.89 -3.15 -12.35
N ASP A 143 -12.09 -4.11 -11.85
CA ASP A 143 -12.29 -5.56 -12.04
C ASP A 143 -12.29 -6.39 -10.73
N ALA A 144 -12.63 -5.80 -9.57
CA ALA A 144 -12.59 -6.53 -8.30
C ALA A 144 -13.69 -7.57 -8.12
N LYS A 145 -13.29 -8.78 -7.73
CA LYS A 145 -14.15 -9.89 -7.29
C LYS A 145 -13.88 -10.27 -5.85
N THR A 146 -12.64 -10.09 -5.38
CA THR A 146 -12.23 -10.35 -3.99
C THR A 146 -11.35 -9.23 -3.47
N TRP A 147 -11.44 -8.98 -2.17
CA TRP A 147 -10.65 -7.99 -1.44
C TRP A 147 -9.89 -8.68 -0.33
N GLU A 148 -8.65 -8.27 -0.10
CA GLU A 148 -7.85 -8.72 1.03
C GLU A 148 -7.17 -7.50 1.64
N TRP A 149 -7.66 -7.07 2.80
CA TRP A 149 -7.19 -5.91 3.51
C TRP A 149 -6.20 -6.31 4.60
N SER A 150 -5.13 -5.54 4.77
CA SER A 150 -4.28 -5.59 5.97
C SER A 150 -4.07 -4.18 6.50
N PHE A 151 -4.38 -3.96 7.77
CA PHE A 151 -4.31 -2.65 8.44
C PHE A 151 -3.00 -2.45 9.21
N GLY A 152 -2.12 -3.46 9.24
CA GLY A 152 -0.75 -3.33 9.75
C GLY A 152 -0.62 -3.29 11.28
N GLU A 153 -1.66 -3.65 12.04
CA GLU A 153 -1.55 -3.83 13.51
C GLU A 153 -1.26 -5.29 13.91
N ASN A 154 -1.68 -6.25 13.09
CA ASN A 154 -1.61 -7.67 13.39
C ASN A 154 -0.50 -8.35 12.59
N ARG A 155 0.28 -9.23 13.23
CA ARG A 155 1.33 -10.03 12.55
C ARG A 155 0.78 -11.17 11.68
N ARG A 156 -0.54 -11.25 11.49
CA ARG A 156 -1.26 -12.39 10.85
C ARG A 156 -1.66 -12.15 9.39
N GLY A 157 -1.17 -11.09 8.75
CA GLY A 157 -1.48 -10.79 7.36
C GLY A 157 -2.87 -10.18 7.20
N ILE A 158 -3.71 -10.80 6.36
CA ILE A 158 -5.04 -10.30 5.97
C ILE A 158 -5.96 -10.19 7.19
N ASP A 159 -6.48 -9.00 7.42
CA ASP A 159 -7.39 -8.66 8.51
C ASP A 159 -8.87 -8.75 8.09
N GLU A 160 -9.20 -8.47 6.82
CA GLU A 160 -10.60 -8.38 6.35
C GLU A 160 -10.72 -8.62 4.84
N THR A 161 -11.89 -9.08 4.37
CA THR A 161 -12.11 -9.48 2.97
C THR A 161 -13.37 -8.90 2.32
N SER A 162 -14.12 -8.07 3.05
CA SER A 162 -15.25 -7.31 2.50
C SER A 162 -14.77 -6.15 1.60
N GLU A 163 -15.60 -5.77 0.63
CA GLU A 163 -15.32 -4.68 -0.31
C GLU A 163 -15.10 -3.33 0.38
N ASN A 164 -15.95 -3.03 1.38
CA ASN A 164 -15.95 -1.77 2.13
C ASN A 164 -15.96 -2.06 3.63
N PRO A 165 -14.80 -2.36 4.24
CA PRO A 165 -14.76 -2.83 5.61
C PRO A 165 -14.81 -1.71 6.65
N VAL A 166 -15.08 -2.10 7.90
CA VAL A 166 -14.97 -1.23 9.08
C VAL A 166 -13.87 -1.79 9.98
N TYR A 167 -12.86 -0.98 10.30
CA TYR A 167 -11.74 -1.38 11.15
C TYR A 167 -11.49 -0.37 12.27
N THR A 168 -11.11 -0.86 13.44
CA THR A 168 -10.80 -0.03 14.61
C THR A 168 -9.35 -0.20 15.02
N PHE A 169 -8.56 0.87 14.93
CA PHE A 169 -7.16 0.82 15.34
C PHE A 169 -7.00 0.84 16.86
N SER A 170 -6.26 -0.11 17.40
CA SER A 170 -6.02 -0.21 18.85
C SER A 170 -4.83 0.64 19.30
N THR A 171 -3.84 0.84 18.43
CA THR A 171 -2.61 1.56 18.77
C THR A 171 -2.46 2.85 17.95
N PRO A 172 -2.07 3.96 18.59
CA PRO A 172 -1.79 5.22 17.89
C PRO A 172 -0.50 5.11 17.06
N GLY A 173 -0.32 6.05 16.14
CA GLY A 173 0.86 6.17 15.29
C GLY A 173 0.56 6.06 13.80
N GLU A 174 1.61 6.04 12.99
CA GLU A 174 1.51 5.87 11.55
C GLU A 174 1.14 4.42 11.21
N LYS A 175 0.16 4.24 10.32
CA LYS A 175 -0.33 2.93 9.89
C LYS A 175 -0.33 2.85 8.38
N THR A 176 0.24 1.76 7.86
CA THR A 176 0.22 1.45 6.42
C THR A 176 -0.82 0.36 6.19
N ILE A 177 -1.87 0.72 5.46
CA ILE A 177 -2.92 -0.18 5.02
C ILE A 177 -2.55 -0.71 3.65
N THR A 178 -2.79 -1.99 3.42
CA THR A 178 -2.61 -2.64 2.11
C THR A 178 -3.91 -3.30 1.68
N LEU A 179 -4.21 -3.24 0.40
CA LEU A 179 -5.35 -3.93 -0.22
C LEU A 179 -4.86 -4.69 -1.44
N ILE A 180 -5.18 -5.99 -1.48
CA ILE A 180 -4.96 -6.86 -2.64
C ILE A 180 -6.33 -7.18 -3.22
N ILE A 181 -6.46 -7.00 -4.54
CA ILE A 181 -7.66 -7.38 -5.28
C ILE A 181 -7.39 -8.65 -6.07
N ASN A 182 -8.36 -9.57 -6.08
CA ASN A 182 -8.30 -10.81 -6.87
C ASN A 182 -7.08 -11.72 -6.58
N GLY A 183 -6.42 -11.54 -5.43
CA GLY A 183 -5.16 -12.22 -5.10
C GLY A 183 -3.99 -11.79 -5.99
N ASP A 184 -4.12 -10.65 -6.69
CA ASP A 184 -3.07 -10.12 -7.56
C ASP A 184 -2.07 -9.30 -6.75
N PHE A 185 -0.94 -9.94 -6.45
CA PHE A 185 0.18 -9.32 -5.75
C PHE A 185 1.01 -8.37 -6.64
N SER A 186 0.74 -8.32 -7.95
CA SER A 186 1.40 -7.35 -8.85
C SER A 186 0.81 -5.95 -8.73
N THR A 187 -0.45 -5.83 -8.26
CA THR A 187 -1.17 -4.57 -8.10
C THR A 187 -1.65 -4.36 -6.66
N VAL A 188 -0.72 -4.26 -5.71
CA VAL A 188 -1.06 -4.02 -4.29
C VAL A 188 -1.28 -2.53 -4.04
N ALA A 189 -2.50 -2.16 -3.62
CA ALA A 189 -2.78 -0.81 -3.15
C ALA A 189 -2.17 -0.59 -1.77
N LYS A 190 -1.55 0.56 -1.53
CA LYS A 190 -1.01 0.94 -0.22
C LYS A 190 -1.48 2.33 0.17
N LYS A 191 -1.91 2.50 1.41
CA LYS A 191 -2.35 3.78 1.96
C LYS A 191 -1.82 4.00 3.37
N THR A 192 -1.14 5.11 3.57
CA THR A 192 -0.64 5.51 4.90
C THR A 192 -1.56 6.53 5.55
N ILE A 193 -1.90 6.31 6.82
CA ILE A 193 -2.71 7.20 7.65
C ILE A 193 -2.07 7.40 9.03
N TYR A 194 -2.50 8.45 9.75
CA TYR A 194 -2.09 8.71 11.12
C TYR A 194 -3.23 8.46 12.11
N VAL A 195 -2.99 7.60 13.11
CA VAL A 195 -3.94 7.29 14.18
C VAL A 195 -3.58 8.09 15.42
N HIS A 196 -4.42 9.06 15.78
CA HIS A 196 -4.22 9.89 16.96
C HIS A 196 -4.66 9.19 18.25
N THR A 197 -4.06 9.56 19.39
CA THR A 197 -4.38 9.01 20.71
C THR A 197 -5.77 9.45 21.20
N ARG A 198 -6.55 8.53 21.76
CA ARG A 198 -7.82 8.87 22.41
C ARG A 198 -7.54 9.59 23.73
N VAL A 199 -7.93 10.86 23.83
CA VAL A 199 -7.88 11.60 25.11
C VAL A 199 -9.09 11.17 25.94
N ILE A 200 -8.87 10.35 26.97
CA ILE A 200 -9.90 10.06 27.97
C ILE A 200 -9.94 11.27 28.91
N LYS A 201 -10.97 12.13 28.77
CA LYS A 201 -11.29 13.08 29.85
C LYS A 201 -11.72 12.23 31.05
N LYS A 202 -10.98 12.33 32.16
CA LYS A 202 -11.34 11.67 33.43
C LYS A 202 -12.72 12.21 33.86
N THR A 203 -13.78 11.44 33.64
CA THR A 203 -15.07 11.71 34.27
C THR A 203 -14.91 11.45 35.77
N ASN A 204 -15.53 12.30 36.59
CA ASN A 204 -15.51 12.18 38.05
C ASN A 204 -15.83 10.73 38.47
N PRO A 205 -15.21 10.24 39.57
CA PRO A 205 -15.48 8.91 40.09
C PRO A 205 -17.00 8.72 40.26
N LEU A 206 -17.50 7.58 39.78
CA LEU A 206 -18.90 7.19 39.94
C LEU A 206 -19.28 7.27 41.42
N ASP A 207 -20.30 8.06 41.74
CA ASP A 207 -20.79 8.20 43.10
C ASP A 207 -21.69 7.00 43.45
N ILE A 208 -21.05 6.00 44.06
CA ILE A 208 -21.67 4.74 44.49
C ILE A 208 -22.67 4.99 45.64
N THR A 209 -22.71 6.19 46.24
CA THR A 209 -23.67 6.51 47.31
C THR A 209 -25.10 6.72 46.80
N SER A 210 -25.30 6.82 45.48
CA SER A 210 -26.61 6.95 44.84
C SER A 210 -27.31 5.61 44.52
N TYR A 211 -26.66 4.47 44.78
CA TYR A 211 -27.28 3.16 44.60
C TYR A 211 -28.33 2.90 45.70
N VAL A 212 -29.59 3.20 45.38
CA VAL A 212 -30.74 2.73 46.15
C VAL A 212 -30.97 1.27 45.77
N TYR A 213 -30.83 0.36 46.73
CA TYR A 213 -31.20 -1.05 46.55
C TYR A 213 -32.62 -1.15 45.99
N GLU A 214 -32.80 -1.94 44.93
CA GLU A 214 -34.12 -2.18 44.32
C GLU A 214 -35.12 -2.62 45.40
N LYS A 215 -36.17 -1.83 45.54
CA LYS A 215 -37.31 -2.14 46.40
C LYS A 215 -37.89 -3.48 45.94
N LYS A 216 -38.04 -4.44 46.85
CA LYS A 216 -38.59 -5.77 46.58
C LYS A 216 -39.93 -5.60 45.83
N ALA A 217 -40.04 -6.16 44.63
CA ALA A 217 -41.22 -6.01 43.79
C ALA A 217 -42.48 -6.48 44.55
N GLU A 218 -43.44 -5.59 44.74
CA GLU A 218 -44.78 -5.95 45.15
C GLU A 218 -45.46 -6.70 44.00
N ALA A 219 -46.19 -7.77 44.32
CA ALA A 219 -46.82 -8.62 43.32
C ALA A 219 -47.94 -7.85 42.60
N PHE A 220 -47.62 -7.29 41.44
CA PHE A 220 -48.61 -6.72 40.53
C PHE A 220 -49.35 -7.86 39.82
N SER A 221 -50.63 -8.06 40.13
CA SER A 221 -51.49 -8.98 39.39
C SER A 221 -52.23 -8.21 38.31
N LEU A 222 -52.01 -8.60 37.04
CA LEU A 222 -52.76 -8.08 35.91
C LEU A 222 -54.18 -8.65 35.94
N PRO A 223 -55.23 -7.86 35.63
CA PRO A 223 -56.54 -8.42 35.35
C PRO A 223 -56.44 -9.32 34.12
N ARG A 224 -57.02 -10.53 34.17
CA ARG A 224 -57.11 -11.41 32.99
C ARG A 224 -57.98 -10.74 31.93
N GLY A 225 -57.37 -10.30 30.84
CA GLY A 225 -58.08 -9.88 29.62
C GLY A 225 -58.74 -11.07 28.92
N SER A 226 -59.79 -10.80 28.16
CA SER A 226 -60.49 -11.81 27.36
C SER A 226 -59.61 -12.37 26.24
N VAL A 227 -59.85 -13.63 25.88
CA VAL A 227 -59.12 -14.36 24.84
C VAL A 227 -59.29 -13.66 23.49
N LYS A 228 -58.20 -13.09 22.97
CA LYS A 228 -58.14 -12.62 21.58
C LYS A 228 -57.91 -13.83 20.68
N LYS A 229 -58.73 -14.00 19.64
CA LYS A 229 -58.53 -15.04 18.61
C LYS A 229 -57.24 -14.78 17.82
N ASP A 230 -56.63 -15.88 17.39
CA ASP A 230 -55.35 -15.95 16.66
C ASP A 230 -55.40 -15.13 15.35
N PRO A 231 -54.44 -14.21 15.10
CA PRO A 231 -54.37 -13.42 13.86
C PRO A 231 -54.02 -14.23 12.60
N LEU A 232 -53.68 -15.52 12.72
CA LEU A 232 -53.35 -16.37 11.57
C LEU A 232 -54.58 -16.83 10.77
N GLU A 233 -55.78 -16.74 11.37
CA GLU A 233 -57.04 -17.17 10.72
C GLU A 233 -57.56 -16.16 9.66
N ASP A 234 -57.11 -14.89 9.71
CA ASP A 234 -57.66 -13.80 8.88
C ASP A 234 -56.81 -13.49 7.63
N MET A 235 -55.61 -14.10 7.49
CA MET A 235 -54.73 -13.90 6.32
C MET A 235 -54.82 -15.01 5.26
N LEU A 236 -55.64 -16.04 5.48
CA LEU A 236 -55.79 -17.16 4.52
C LEU A 236 -56.84 -16.93 3.43
N GLN A 237 -57.48 -15.76 3.33
CA GLN A 237 -58.56 -15.54 2.37
C GLN A 237 -58.24 -14.71 1.12
N TYR A 238 -57.00 -14.25 0.90
CA TYR A 238 -56.65 -13.58 -0.35
C TYR A 238 -55.25 -13.94 -0.85
N VAL A 239 -55.15 -14.99 -1.65
CA VAL A 239 -54.01 -15.21 -2.55
C VAL A 239 -54.50 -15.02 -3.99
N PRO A 240 -54.20 -13.88 -4.66
CA PRO A 240 -54.40 -13.79 -6.10
C PRO A 240 -53.39 -14.68 -6.83
N VAL A 241 -53.89 -15.44 -7.81
CA VAL A 241 -53.12 -16.32 -8.68
C VAL A 241 -52.20 -15.46 -9.57
N ALA A 242 -50.89 -15.54 -9.34
CA ALA A 242 -49.90 -14.95 -10.25
C ALA A 242 -49.70 -15.83 -11.50
N PRO A 243 -49.52 -15.27 -12.71
CA PRO A 243 -49.31 -16.04 -13.93
C PRO A 243 -47.93 -16.72 -13.93
N LYS A 244 -47.86 -17.90 -14.57
CA LYS A 244 -46.65 -18.70 -14.77
C LYS A 244 -45.60 -17.93 -15.59
N THR A 245 -44.53 -17.49 -14.95
CA THR A 245 -43.30 -17.12 -15.65
C THR A 245 -42.47 -18.38 -15.91
N LYS A 246 -42.21 -18.66 -17.20
CA LYS A 246 -41.30 -19.71 -17.63
C LYS A 246 -39.88 -19.35 -17.20
N THR A 247 -39.35 -20.05 -16.21
CA THR A 247 -37.90 -20.05 -15.93
C THR A 247 -37.25 -21.08 -16.84
N GLN A 248 -36.45 -20.61 -17.81
CA GLN A 248 -35.51 -21.47 -18.52
C GLN A 248 -34.50 -22.02 -17.52
N LYS A 249 -34.45 -23.34 -17.45
CA LYS A 249 -33.54 -24.11 -16.62
C LYS A 249 -32.30 -24.37 -17.45
N ASP A 250 -31.28 -23.53 -17.31
CA ASP A 250 -29.97 -23.85 -17.87
C ASP A 250 -29.36 -24.97 -17.04
N SER A 251 -29.42 -26.17 -17.62
CA SER A 251 -28.75 -27.37 -17.13
C SER A 251 -27.24 -27.17 -17.21
N VAL A 252 -26.62 -26.64 -16.17
CA VAL A 252 -25.17 -26.78 -15.98
C VAL A 252 -24.92 -28.18 -15.43
N ALA A 253 -24.12 -28.94 -16.17
CA ALA A 253 -23.71 -30.31 -15.84
C ALA A 253 -23.27 -30.41 -14.37
N ALA A 254 -23.69 -31.48 -13.70
CA ALA A 254 -23.31 -31.76 -12.32
C ALA A 254 -21.78 -31.89 -12.21
N VAL A 255 -21.13 -30.83 -11.72
CA VAL A 255 -19.70 -30.81 -11.46
C VAL A 255 -19.39 -31.91 -10.43
N LYS A 256 -18.56 -32.88 -10.81
CA LYS A 256 -18.11 -33.97 -9.94
C LYS A 256 -17.41 -33.35 -8.72
N LYS A 257 -18.05 -33.44 -7.54
CA LYS A 257 -17.55 -32.82 -6.30
C LYS A 257 -16.57 -33.75 -5.61
N ALA A 258 -15.44 -33.21 -5.16
CA ALA A 258 -14.48 -33.92 -4.35
C ALA A 258 -15.07 -34.30 -2.97
N PRO A 259 -14.67 -35.42 -2.37
CA PRO A 259 -15.09 -35.82 -1.03
C PRO A 259 -14.72 -34.77 0.03
N LYS A 260 -15.57 -34.61 1.04
CA LYS A 260 -15.26 -33.73 2.19
C LYS A 260 -14.22 -34.39 3.07
N ILE A 261 -13.15 -33.66 3.38
CA ILE A 261 -12.07 -34.08 4.29
C ILE A 261 -11.72 -32.94 5.26
N SER A 262 -11.52 -33.21 6.54
CA SER A 262 -11.04 -32.17 7.48
C SER A 262 -9.52 -31.97 7.38
N GLU A 263 -9.03 -30.86 7.95
CA GLU A 263 -7.59 -30.59 8.07
C GLU A 263 -6.87 -31.67 8.87
N ASP A 264 -7.42 -32.09 10.01
CA ASP A 264 -6.89 -33.18 10.83
C ASP A 264 -6.81 -34.51 10.07
N GLN A 265 -7.83 -34.82 9.27
CA GLN A 265 -7.83 -36.03 8.45
C GLN A 265 -6.76 -35.97 7.35
N PHE A 266 -6.57 -34.79 6.74
CA PHE A 266 -5.56 -34.59 5.72
C PHE A 266 -4.14 -34.65 6.30
N GLU A 267 -3.93 -34.12 7.51
CA GLU A 267 -2.68 -34.27 8.27
C GLU A 267 -2.30 -35.74 8.49
N ILE A 268 -3.27 -36.57 8.88
CA ILE A 268 -3.07 -38.01 9.05
C ILE A 268 -2.66 -38.66 7.72
N LEU A 269 -3.30 -38.29 6.61
CA LEU A 269 -2.93 -38.81 5.28
C LEU A 269 -1.50 -38.41 4.89
N LEU A 270 -1.09 -37.16 5.10
CA LEU A 270 0.28 -36.71 4.83
C LEU A 270 1.31 -37.44 5.69
N THR A 271 0.99 -37.71 6.95
CA THR A 271 1.86 -38.49 7.84
C THR A 271 2.06 -39.91 7.30
N LYS A 272 1.01 -40.54 6.76
CA LYS A 272 1.12 -41.84 6.08
C LYS A 272 1.98 -41.81 4.81
N VAL A 273 2.02 -40.69 4.09
CA VAL A 273 2.95 -40.49 2.95
C VAL A 273 4.39 -40.43 3.44
N ALA A 274 4.64 -39.72 4.55
CA ALA A 274 5.96 -39.65 5.17
C ALA A 274 6.44 -41.02 5.65
N GLU A 275 5.54 -41.85 6.17
CA GLU A 275 5.78 -43.25 6.57
C GLU A 275 5.90 -44.22 5.39
N GLY A 276 5.55 -43.80 4.17
CA GLY A 276 5.59 -44.64 2.96
C GLY A 276 4.37 -45.55 2.76
N SER A 277 3.34 -45.44 3.60
CA SER A 277 2.10 -46.23 3.51
C SER A 277 1.07 -45.67 2.52
N LYS A 278 1.28 -44.45 2.02
CA LYS A 278 0.44 -43.76 1.03
C LYS A 278 1.31 -43.10 -0.04
N VAL A 279 0.78 -42.97 -1.25
CA VAL A 279 1.43 -42.29 -2.37
C VAL A 279 0.68 -41.02 -2.75
N LYS A 280 1.31 -40.13 -3.53
CA LYS A 280 0.70 -38.86 -3.94
C LYS A 280 -0.63 -39.04 -4.70
N ASP A 281 -0.75 -40.13 -5.46
CA ASP A 281 -1.93 -40.41 -6.28
C ASP A 281 -3.17 -40.77 -5.44
N ASP A 282 -2.98 -41.17 -4.17
CA ASP A 282 -4.08 -41.39 -3.22
C ASP A 282 -4.84 -40.09 -2.89
N PHE A 283 -4.30 -38.93 -3.26
CA PHE A 283 -4.90 -37.62 -3.01
C PHE A 283 -5.63 -37.05 -4.23
N SER A 284 -5.51 -37.68 -5.40
CA SER A 284 -6.07 -37.17 -6.66
C SER A 284 -7.56 -36.88 -6.57
N GLU A 285 -8.33 -37.69 -5.83
CA GLU A 285 -9.77 -37.46 -5.67
C GLU A 285 -10.10 -36.16 -4.87
N TYR A 286 -9.24 -35.77 -3.93
CA TYR A 286 -9.39 -34.54 -3.15
C TYR A 286 -8.82 -33.32 -3.87
N LEU A 287 -7.81 -33.53 -4.72
CA LEU A 287 -7.15 -32.48 -5.51
C LEU A 287 -7.79 -32.31 -6.90
N CYS A 288 -8.75 -33.17 -7.25
CA CYS A 288 -9.38 -33.25 -8.56
C CYS A 288 -8.36 -33.45 -9.69
N ASP A 289 -7.53 -34.46 -9.49
CA ASP A 289 -6.46 -34.93 -10.38
C ASP A 289 -5.34 -33.91 -10.63
N ASP A 290 -5.35 -32.78 -9.91
CA ASP A 290 -4.34 -31.73 -9.96
C ASP A 290 -3.29 -31.93 -8.84
N LEU A 291 -2.22 -32.69 -9.13
CA LEU A 291 -1.15 -32.96 -8.17
C LEU A 291 -0.11 -31.83 -8.08
N ASP A 292 -0.27 -30.77 -8.87
CA ASP A 292 0.67 -29.64 -8.94
C ASP A 292 0.14 -28.38 -8.25
N ILE A 293 -0.91 -28.53 -7.42
CA ILE A 293 -1.43 -27.42 -6.63
C ILE A 293 -0.33 -26.76 -5.78
N PRO A 294 -0.36 -25.42 -5.63
CA PRO A 294 0.63 -24.69 -4.88
C PRO A 294 0.53 -24.95 -3.37
N ILE A 295 1.68 -25.22 -2.77
CA ILE A 295 1.89 -25.43 -1.34
C ILE A 295 2.78 -24.32 -0.79
N VAL A 296 2.31 -23.67 0.27
CA VAL A 296 3.15 -22.79 1.09
C VAL A 296 3.72 -23.63 2.24
N LYS A 297 5.04 -23.79 2.28
CA LYS A 297 5.78 -24.50 3.33
C LYS A 297 6.43 -23.48 4.27
N ASN A 298 6.18 -23.66 5.57
CA ASN A 298 6.81 -22.89 6.65
C ASN A 298 6.74 -21.36 6.44
N ASP A 299 5.62 -20.86 5.88
CA ASP A 299 5.33 -19.44 5.61
C ASP A 299 6.28 -18.71 4.65
N LYS A 300 7.13 -19.44 3.91
CA LYS A 300 8.17 -18.83 3.05
C LYS A 300 8.35 -19.52 1.70
N ASP A 301 8.39 -20.84 1.69
CA ASP A 301 8.75 -21.60 0.49
C ASP A 301 7.50 -22.00 -0.29
N LEU A 302 7.53 -21.82 -1.61
CA LEU A 302 6.47 -22.28 -2.52
C LEU A 302 6.96 -23.52 -3.26
N LEU A 303 6.17 -24.60 -3.17
CA LEU A 303 6.42 -25.84 -3.91
C LEU A 303 5.09 -26.50 -4.32
N THR A 304 5.11 -27.50 -5.18
CA THR A 304 3.89 -28.23 -5.58
C THR A 304 3.56 -29.37 -4.61
N PHE A 305 2.32 -29.86 -4.61
CA PHE A 305 1.94 -31.01 -3.78
C PHE A 305 2.79 -32.25 -4.07
N SER A 306 3.08 -32.53 -5.35
CA SER A 306 3.99 -33.61 -5.75
C SER A 306 5.40 -33.42 -5.15
N GLN A 307 5.93 -32.19 -5.14
CA GLN A 307 7.22 -31.88 -4.52
C GLN A 307 7.19 -32.03 -2.99
N LEU A 308 6.07 -31.69 -2.34
CA LEU A 308 5.89 -31.87 -0.89
C LEU A 308 5.94 -33.36 -0.54
N CYS A 309 5.16 -34.19 -1.25
CA CYS A 309 5.14 -35.63 -1.04
C CYS A 309 6.53 -36.25 -1.20
N ALA A 310 7.30 -35.82 -2.20
CA ALA A 310 8.67 -36.25 -2.38
C ALA A 310 9.59 -35.80 -1.23
N ALA A 311 9.42 -34.57 -0.74
CA ALA A 311 10.24 -33.99 0.32
C ALA A 311 10.03 -34.64 1.69
N ILE A 312 8.82 -35.11 2.00
CA ILE A 312 8.48 -35.73 3.30
C ILE A 312 8.65 -37.25 3.31
N LYS A 313 8.69 -37.90 2.13
CA LYS A 313 8.76 -39.36 2.02
C LYS A 313 9.99 -39.91 2.75
N GLY A 314 9.77 -40.87 3.65
CA GLY A 314 10.82 -41.51 4.44
C GLY A 314 11.36 -40.67 5.60
N LYS A 315 10.77 -39.51 5.88
CA LYS A 315 11.18 -38.64 7.01
C LYS A 315 10.17 -38.71 8.15
N LYS A 316 10.66 -38.61 9.39
CA LYS A 316 9.79 -38.39 10.55
C LYS A 316 9.43 -36.91 10.64
N ILE A 317 8.18 -36.59 10.31
CA ILE A 317 7.67 -35.22 10.33
C ILE A 317 6.75 -35.00 11.53
N LYS A 318 6.70 -33.76 12.02
CA LYS A 318 5.71 -33.26 12.97
C LYS A 318 5.06 -32.03 12.36
N ILE A 319 3.79 -32.14 11.99
CA ILE A 319 3.01 -31.04 11.45
C ILE A 319 2.60 -30.14 12.63
N GLU A 320 2.86 -28.85 12.51
CA GLU A 320 2.54 -27.83 13.52
C GLU A 320 1.26 -27.08 13.17
N SER A 321 1.00 -26.91 11.88
CA SER A 321 -0.25 -26.36 11.35
C SER A 321 -0.46 -26.81 9.91
N ILE A 322 -1.73 -27.00 9.55
CA ILE A 322 -2.15 -27.32 8.20
C ILE A 322 -3.44 -26.53 7.88
N ARG A 323 -3.54 -25.97 6.68
CA ARG A 323 -4.75 -25.28 6.22
C ARG A 323 -5.06 -25.62 4.77
N LEU A 324 -6.26 -26.15 4.52
CA LEU A 324 -6.70 -26.54 3.18
C LEU A 324 -7.46 -25.40 2.52
N ASN A 325 -7.02 -24.94 1.34
CA ASN A 325 -7.79 -24.03 0.51
C ASN A 325 -8.63 -24.84 -0.48
N LYS A 326 -9.96 -24.76 -0.37
CA LYS A 326 -10.90 -25.55 -1.18
C LYS A 326 -11.75 -24.65 -2.05
N ASP A 327 -11.97 -25.10 -3.28
CA ASP A 327 -12.90 -24.47 -4.21
C ASP A 327 -14.35 -24.61 -3.73
N LYS A 328 -15.11 -23.51 -3.79
CA LYS A 328 -16.47 -23.44 -3.24
C LYS A 328 -17.51 -24.23 -4.06
N GLN A 329 -17.25 -24.52 -5.33
CA GLN A 329 -18.20 -25.15 -6.23
C GLN A 329 -18.04 -26.68 -6.26
N ASN A 330 -16.79 -27.16 -6.30
CA ASN A 330 -16.49 -28.58 -6.43
C ASN A 330 -15.77 -29.20 -5.22
N ASN A 331 -15.46 -28.41 -4.18
CA ASN A 331 -14.79 -28.86 -2.95
C ASN A 331 -13.36 -29.43 -3.17
N CYS A 332 -12.78 -29.26 -4.36
CA CYS A 332 -11.41 -29.65 -4.65
C CYS A 332 -10.44 -28.77 -3.85
N ILE A 333 -9.38 -29.36 -3.32
CA ILE A 333 -8.30 -28.60 -2.68
C ILE A 333 -7.45 -27.97 -3.78
N LYS A 334 -7.34 -26.64 -3.77
CA LYS A 334 -6.60 -25.84 -4.75
C LYS A 334 -5.30 -25.24 -4.22
N GLY A 335 -5.06 -25.38 -2.93
CA GLY A 335 -3.82 -24.99 -2.30
C GLY A 335 -3.77 -25.47 -0.87
N LEU A 336 -2.57 -25.57 -0.32
CA LEU A 336 -2.37 -26.03 1.05
C LEU A 336 -1.25 -25.20 1.70
N ASN A 337 -1.50 -24.73 2.92
CA ASN A 337 -0.48 -24.07 3.72
C ASN A 337 -0.09 -25.00 4.87
N ILE A 338 1.19 -25.32 5.02
CA ILE A 338 1.68 -26.31 5.97
C ILE A 338 2.97 -25.84 6.66
N SER A 339 2.98 -25.90 7.99
CA SER A 339 4.20 -25.74 8.79
C SER A 339 4.53 -27.09 9.43
N TYR A 340 5.76 -27.59 9.23
CA TYR A 340 6.18 -28.85 9.82
C TYR A 340 7.68 -28.86 10.14
N LYS A 341 8.04 -29.70 11.10
CA LYS A 341 9.42 -29.99 11.48
C LYS A 341 9.80 -31.41 11.10
N VAL A 342 11.03 -31.61 10.68
CA VAL A 342 11.61 -32.93 10.45
C VAL A 342 12.50 -33.29 11.63
N LYS A 343 12.44 -34.54 12.08
CA LYS A 343 13.35 -35.05 13.11
C LYS A 343 14.69 -35.41 12.47
N LYS A 344 15.75 -34.69 12.83
CA LYS A 344 17.15 -35.03 12.52
C LYS A 344 17.82 -35.46 13.83
N TYR A 345 18.23 -36.72 13.92
CA TYR A 345 18.73 -37.34 15.16
C TYR A 345 17.74 -37.21 16.34
N LEU A 346 18.12 -36.48 17.41
CA LEU A 346 17.32 -36.23 18.60
C LEU A 346 16.55 -34.89 18.56
N ILE A 347 16.69 -34.08 17.51
CA ILE A 347 16.20 -32.69 17.46
C ILE A 347 15.18 -32.51 16.33
N TRP A 348 14.12 -31.73 16.62
CA TRP A 348 13.13 -31.31 15.63
C TRP A 348 13.55 -29.99 15.00
N THR A 349 13.85 -30.00 13.70
CA THR A 349 14.28 -28.82 12.95
C THR A 349 13.25 -28.48 11.89
N LYS A 350 13.03 -27.20 11.64
CA LYS A 350 12.30 -26.77 10.42
C LYS A 350 13.17 -27.18 9.23
N ASP A 351 12.56 -27.91 8.30
CA ASP A 351 13.23 -28.38 7.07
C ASP A 351 12.97 -27.42 5.92
#